data_AF-A0A914C1K2-F1
#
_entry.id   AF-A0A914C1K2-F1
#
_cell.length_a   1.000
_cell.length_b   1.000
_cell.length_c   1.000
_cell.angle_alpha   90.00
_cell.angle_beta   90.00
_cell.angle_gamma   90.00
#
_symmetry.space_group_name_H-M   'P 1'
#
loop_
_entity.id
_entity.type
_entity.pdbx_description
1 polymer ?
#
loop_
_entity_poly.entity_id
_entity_poly.type
_entity_poly.pdbx_seq_one_letter_code
_entity_poly.pdbx_strand_id
1 'polypeptide(L)' 'MFSKFSVIGESNIVPTDYLLGMLSFFVISLGGAFIGIIFAMLVSIATKFTDRVKILAPVFIFVFPYLSYLTAE' A
#
# COMPACT_ATOMS: atom_id res chain seq x y z
N MET A 1 4.78 7.89 9.95
CA MET A 1 3.76 8.33 10.94
C MET A 1 4.03 7.75 12.34
N PHE A 2 4.17 6.43 12.49
CA PHE A 2 4.38 5.82 13.81
C PHE A 2 5.67 6.21 14.52
N SER A 3 6.73 6.54 13.77
CA SER A 3 7.99 7.03 14.33
C SER A 3 7.85 8.35 15.09
N LYS A 4 6.78 9.14 14.85
CA LYS A 4 6.53 10.36 15.63
C LYS A 4 5.99 10.05 17.03
N PHE A 5 5.18 9.02 17.19
CA PHE A 5 4.73 8.56 18.52
C PHE A 5 5.90 8.04 19.37
N SER A 6 6.91 7.44 18.73
CA SER A 6 8.15 6.99 19.41
C SER A 6 9.01 8.14 19.98
N VAL A 7 8.87 9.37 19.47
CA VAL A 7 9.71 10.52 19.86
C VAL A 7 9.04 11.39 20.93
N ILE A 8 7.70 11.32 21.08
CA ILE A 8 6.93 12.14 22.02
C ILE A 8 7.21 11.77 23.49
N GLY A 9 7.57 10.50 23.76
CA GLY A 9 7.85 10.00 25.10
C GLY A 9 6.59 9.85 25.97
N GLU A 10 6.61 8.88 26.89
CA GLU A 10 5.46 8.47 27.73
C GLU A 10 4.86 9.62 28.56
N SER A 11 5.62 10.69 28.78
CA SER A 11 5.26 11.80 29.68
C SER A 11 4.37 12.90 29.06
N ASN A 12 4.13 12.90 27.74
CA ASN A 12 3.35 13.95 27.05
C ASN A 12 2.27 13.38 26.12
N ILE A 13 1.76 12.18 26.37
CA ILE A 13 0.72 11.56 25.55
C ILE A 13 -0.60 12.30 25.82
N VAL A 14 -1.06 13.08 24.84
CA VAL A 14 -2.33 13.80 24.91
C VAL A 14 -3.44 12.88 24.39
N PRO A 15 -4.70 12.93 24.89
CA PRO A 15 -5.80 12.13 24.35
C PRO A 15 -6.00 12.25 22.82
N THR A 16 -5.56 13.34 22.21
CA THR A 16 -5.53 13.53 20.75
C THR A 16 -4.59 12.55 20.02
N ASP A 17 -3.55 12.05 20.66
CA ASP A 17 -2.57 11.14 20.06
C ASP A 17 -3.15 9.74 19.84
N TYR A 18 -4.04 9.29 20.74
CA TYR A 18 -4.80 8.04 20.56
C TYR A 18 -5.73 8.12 19.35
N LEU A 19 -6.41 9.27 19.17
CA LEU A 19 -7.28 9.50 18.03
C LEU A 19 -6.49 9.56 16.71
N LEU A 20 -5.33 10.21 16.72
CA LEU A 20 -4.41 10.25 15.58
C LEU A 20 -3.84 8.88 15.24
N GLY A 21 -3.51 8.06 16.25
CA GLY A 21 -3.05 6.68 16.05
C GLY A 21 -4.13 5.82 15.38
N MET A 22 -5.38 5.94 15.84
CA MET A 22 -6.50 5.23 15.24
C MET A 22 -6.80 5.70 13.81
N LEU A 23 -6.76 7.00 13.55
CA LEU A 23 -6.90 7.56 12.20
C LEU A 23 -5.76 7.14 11.26
N SER A 24 -4.53 7.02 11.78
CA SER A 24 -3.37 6.57 11.01
C SER A 24 -3.59 5.18 10.40
N PHE A 25 -4.26 4.28 11.12
CA PHE A 25 -4.59 2.94 10.61
C PHE A 25 -5.47 3.01 9.36
N PHE A 26 -6.54 3.82 9.40
CA PHE A 26 -7.44 3.98 8.26
C PHE A 26 -6.73 4.62 7.07
N VAL A 27 -5.92 5.64 7.30
CA VAL A 27 -5.17 6.33 6.23
C VAL A 27 -4.20 5.37 5.54
N ILE A 28 -3.43 4.59 6.33
CA ILE A 28 -2.45 3.65 5.79
C ILE A 28 -3.14 2.47 5.10
N SER A 29 -4.18 1.89 5.71
CA SER A 29 -4.91 0.76 5.13
C SER A 29 -5.65 1.15 3.85
N LEU A 30 -6.30 2.31 3.81
CA LEU A 30 -7.01 2.79 2.61
C LEU A 30 -6.03 3.24 1.53
N GLY A 31 -4.93 3.90 1.91
CA GLY A 31 -3.87 4.29 0.97
C GLY A 31 -3.24 3.09 0.28
N GLY A 32 -2.84 2.07 1.05
CA GLY A 32 -2.30 0.82 0.49
C GLY A 32 -3.31 0.09 -0.39
N ALA A 33 -4.58 0.00 0.04
CA ALA A 33 -5.64 -0.63 -0.76
C ALA A 33 -5.88 0.12 -2.08
N PHE A 34 -5.89 1.45 -2.04
CA PHE A 34 -6.08 2.28 -3.23
C PHE A 34 -4.95 2.09 -4.26
N ILE A 35 -3.69 2.11 -3.80
CA ILE A 35 -2.53 1.85 -4.65
C ILE A 35 -2.61 0.43 -5.24
N GLY A 36 -2.97 -0.57 -4.42
CA GLY A 36 -3.17 -1.94 -4.89
C GLY A 36 -4.23 -2.07 -5.99
N ILE A 37 -5.35 -1.35 -5.88
CA ILE A 37 -6.41 -1.33 -6.90
C ILE A 37 -5.90 -0.75 -8.22
N ILE A 38 -5.11 0.34 -8.18
CA ILE A 38 -4.52 0.94 -9.38
C ILE A 38 -3.61 -0.08 -10.08
N PHE A 39 -2.73 -0.75 -9.34
CA PHE A 39 -1.84 -1.76 -9.90
C PHE A 39 -2.60 -2.98 -10.42
N ALA A 40 -3.66 -3.43 -9.74
CA ALA A 40 -4.52 -4.51 -10.22
C ALA A 40 -5.23 -4.15 -11.54
N MET A 41 -5.68 -2.91 -11.69
CA MET A 41 -6.27 -2.42 -12.93
C MET A 41 -5.23 -2.41 -14.06
N LEU A 42 -4.01 -1.95 -13.79
CA LEU A 42 -2.90 -1.97 -14.76
C LEU A 42 -2.55 -3.41 -15.18
N VAL A 43 -2.47 -4.36 -14.24
CA VAL A 43 -2.26 -5.79 -14.54
C VAL A 43 -3.39 -6.33 -15.40
N SER A 44 -4.65 -6.04 -15.06
CA SER A 44 -5.80 -6.52 -15.82
C SER A 44 -5.77 -6.04 -17.27
N ILE A 45 -5.35 -4.79 -17.50
CA ILE A 45 -5.20 -4.23 -18.84
C ILE A 45 -4.00 -4.87 -19.55
N ALA A 46 -2.84 -4.95 -18.90
CA ALA A 46 -1.63 -5.54 -19.47
C ALA A 46 -1.85 -7.02 -19.86
N THR A 47 -2.58 -7.79 -19.03
CA THR A 47 -2.87 -9.20 -19.27
C THR A 47 -3.75 -9.37 -20.52
N LYS A 48 -4.75 -8.50 -20.72
CA LYS A 48 -5.60 -8.47 -21.92
C LYS A 48 -4.82 -8.26 -23.22
N PHE A 49 -3.73 -7.49 -23.18
CA PHE A 49 -2.85 -7.30 -24.34
C PHE A 49 -1.84 -8.44 -24.54
N THR A 50 -1.62 -9.25 -23.51
CA THR A 50 -0.57 -10.28 -23.46
C THR A 50 -1.12 -11.71 -23.58
N ASP A 51 -2.40 -11.88 -23.90
CA ASP A 51 -3.08 -13.18 -24.05
C ASP A 51 -2.37 -14.17 -25.01
N ARG A 52 -1.65 -13.66 -26.03
CA ARG A 52 -0.89 -14.46 -26.99
C ARG A 52 0.41 -15.03 -26.43
N VAL A 53 0.98 -14.41 -25.39
CA VAL A 53 2.29 -14.75 -24.82
C VAL A 53 2.15 -15.06 -23.32
N LYS A 54 1.58 -16.23 -23.04
CA LYS A 54 1.31 -16.74 -21.68
C LYS A 54 2.57 -16.89 -20.79
N ILE A 55 3.76 -16.85 -21.38
CA ILE A 55 5.05 -16.85 -20.67
C ILE A 55 5.22 -15.61 -19.79
N LEU A 56 4.55 -14.49 -20.11
CA LEU A 56 4.61 -13.26 -19.30
C LEU A 56 3.71 -13.30 -18.04
N ALA A 57 2.76 -14.23 -17.94
CA ALA A 57 1.86 -14.33 -16.79
C ALA A 57 2.60 -14.45 -15.44
N PRO A 58 3.60 -15.33 -15.26
CA PRO A 58 4.36 -15.37 -14.01
C PRO A 58 5.10 -14.05 -13.72
N VAL A 59 5.63 -13.37 -14.74
CA VAL A 59 6.33 -12.09 -14.56
C VAL A 59 5.38 -11.04 -13.97
N PHE A 60 4.13 -10.97 -14.44
CA PHE A 60 3.14 -10.03 -13.92
C PHE A 60 2.79 -10.27 -12.45
N ILE A 61 2.72 -11.54 -12.04
CA ILE A 61 2.40 -11.93 -10.65
C ILE A 61 3.54 -11.54 -9.69
N PHE A 62 4.79 -11.48 -10.15
CA PHE A 62 5.91 -11.04 -9.32
C PHE A 62 6.14 -9.53 -9.35
N VAL A 63 6.13 -8.92 -10.54
CA VAL A 63 6.59 -7.54 -10.72
C VAL A 63 5.55 -6.52 -10.25
N PHE A 64 4.28 -6.70 -10.59
CA PHE A 64 3.26 -5.68 -10.30
C PHE A 64 2.91 -5.58 -8.81
N PRO A 65 2.76 -6.68 -8.05
CA PRO A 65 2.60 -6.59 -6.60
C PRO A 65 3.81 -5.97 -5.91
N TYR A 66 5.02 -6.25 -6.41
CA TYR A 66 6.24 -5.66 -5.87
C TYR A 66 6.32 -4.15 -6.13
N LEU A 67 5.95 -3.69 -7.32
CA LEU A 67 5.85 -2.25 -7.62
C LEU A 67 4.76 -1.56 -6.80
N SER A 68 3.61 -2.22 -6.59
CA SER A 68 2.56 -1.71 -5.70
C SER A 68 3.06 -1.56 -4.27
N TYR A 69 3.87 -2.50 -3.80
CA TYR A 69 4.48 -2.45 -2.47
C TYR A 69 5.46 -1.28 -2.36
N LEU A 70 6.39 -1.14 -3.31
CA LEU A 70 7.36 -0.03 -3.33
C LEU A 70 6.70 1.35 -3.46
N THR A 71 5.53 1.44 -4.08
CA THR A 71 4.78 2.70 -4.20
C THR A 71 4.00 3.02 -2.91
N ALA A 72 3.69 2.01 -2.11
CA ALA A 72 2.94 2.15 -0.87
C ALA A 72 3.84 2.37 0.37
N GLU A 73 5.11 1.96 0.32
CA GLU A 73 6.16 2.40 1.26
C GLU A 73 6.49 3.88 1.11
#